data_AF-A0A6C0CLL1-F1
#
_entry.id   AF-A0A6C0CLL1-F1
#
_cell.length_a   1.000
_cell.length_b   1.000
_cell.length_c   1.000
_cell.angle_alpha   90.00
_cell.angle_beta   90.00
_cell.angle_gamma   90.00
#
_symmetry.space_group_name_H-M   'P 1'
#
loop_
_entity.id
_entity.type
_entity.pdbx_description
1 polymer ?
#
loop_
_entity_poly.entity_id
_entity_poly.type
_entity_poly.pdbx_seq_one_letter_code
_entity_poly.pdbx_strand_id
1 'polypeptide(L)'
;MIQNSTEATFFNITPSPRDDRDFNIDVIFEDSYRYPHLLDWSKYLKEVQNQGVQGSSLAHAATSILEWKERKLNKRELHFSAQFLYNNRNDNKDTLVCGRDMMKLLLSKGCCLQSKCPYGKKYTKTTEAMIKNAEKYKIKRYARVNTMSGLKCALSVFGPCLITFPVYNHTSSMWKQHTEEQKLGGHAMAVVGYSLNGFILRNSWGKHWENNGLCMYPYEDWGLHFEVWCVGDVESFETWKDYNESNLKKFARKYLLPRENPIKTLVKPFKESMLTLFLDDPKELYRYKQTLDEEEVSNNSSQSGNDMAVNMEPGEDNVSYENTFRNSTQSVNNESNTMSKRLSGYGSTIKNSFSYGGNNEDDE
;
A
#
# COMPACT_ATOMS: atom_id res chain seq x y z
N MET A 1 -41.43 -3.50 16.59
CA MET A 1 -40.76 -4.68 15.97
C MET A 1 -39.86 -4.19 14.85
N ILE A 2 -38.56 -4.08 15.12
CA ILE A 2 -37.56 -3.71 14.11
C ILE A 2 -37.25 -5.00 13.34
N GLN A 3 -37.67 -5.07 12.08
CA GLN A 3 -37.29 -6.18 11.20
C GLN A 3 -35.77 -6.10 10.98
N ASN A 4 -35.05 -7.04 11.59
CA ASN A 4 -33.68 -7.37 11.23
C ASN A 4 -33.64 -7.73 9.74
N SER A 5 -33.15 -6.84 8.88
CA SER A 5 -32.85 -7.20 7.49
C SER A 5 -31.66 -8.16 7.49
N THR A 6 -31.95 -9.44 7.26
CA THR A 6 -30.99 -10.56 7.17
C THR A 6 -30.18 -10.59 5.86
N GLU A 7 -30.25 -9.55 5.03
CA GLU A 7 -29.58 -9.52 3.72
C GLU A 7 -28.24 -8.80 3.82
N ALA A 8 -27.18 -9.53 4.15
CA ALA A 8 -25.78 -9.08 4.08
C ALA A 8 -25.38 -8.86 2.61
N THR A 9 -25.94 -7.83 1.96
CA THR A 9 -25.74 -7.59 0.54
C THR A 9 -24.64 -6.59 0.26
N PHE A 10 -24.28 -5.68 1.19
CA PHE A 10 -23.25 -4.66 0.98
C PHE A 10 -21.90 -5.01 1.64
N PHE A 11 -21.91 -5.41 2.91
CA PHE A 11 -20.73 -5.81 3.69
C PHE A 11 -20.63 -7.34 3.87
N ASN A 12 -20.47 -8.03 2.75
CA ASN A 12 -20.59 -9.49 2.66
C ASN A 12 -19.25 -10.24 2.72
N ILE A 13 -18.19 -9.62 3.25
CA ILE A 13 -16.86 -10.25 3.29
C ILE A 13 -16.63 -11.00 4.60
N THR A 14 -16.06 -12.20 4.50
CA THR A 14 -15.63 -13.03 5.63
C THR A 14 -14.16 -13.44 5.46
N PRO A 15 -13.39 -13.68 6.54
CA PRO A 15 -12.06 -14.27 6.43
C PRO A 15 -12.11 -15.61 5.70
N SER A 16 -11.07 -15.93 4.93
CA SER A 16 -10.99 -17.25 4.30
C SER A 16 -10.84 -18.35 5.38
N PRO A 17 -11.55 -19.49 5.28
CA PRO A 17 -11.34 -20.64 6.15
C PRO A 17 -9.88 -21.10 6.12
N ARG A 18 -9.33 -21.62 7.21
CA ARG A 18 -7.95 -22.11 7.21
C ARG A 18 -7.72 -23.17 6.12
N ASP A 19 -6.67 -23.00 5.33
CA ASP A 19 -6.22 -23.96 4.31
C ASP A 19 -4.69 -23.94 4.29
N ASP A 20 -4.05 -24.99 4.81
CA ASP A 20 -2.59 -25.04 4.96
C ASP A 20 -1.85 -25.17 3.61
N ARG A 21 -2.58 -25.31 2.50
CA ARG A 21 -2.02 -25.29 1.14
C ARG A 21 -1.91 -23.89 0.56
N ASP A 22 -2.45 -22.87 1.24
CA ASP A 22 -2.28 -21.49 0.81
C ASP A 22 -0.80 -21.12 0.82
N PHE A 23 -0.29 -20.78 -0.36
CA PHE A 23 1.10 -20.38 -0.49
C PHE A 23 1.31 -19.01 0.16
N ASN A 24 2.28 -18.90 1.06
CA ASN A 24 2.70 -17.64 1.66
C ASN A 24 3.80 -17.00 0.83
N ILE A 25 3.60 -15.78 0.33
CA ILE A 25 4.61 -15.08 -0.48
C ILE A 25 5.84 -14.67 0.35
N ASP A 26 5.69 -14.50 1.67
CA ASP A 26 6.78 -14.06 2.55
C ASP A 26 7.97 -15.03 2.51
N VAL A 27 7.77 -16.30 2.17
CA VAL A 27 8.85 -17.31 2.09
C VAL A 27 9.78 -17.12 0.89
N ILE A 28 9.33 -16.36 -0.12
CA ILE A 28 10.13 -16.05 -1.31
C ILE A 28 10.93 -14.77 -1.09
N PHE A 29 10.43 -13.88 -0.22
CA PHE A 29 11.05 -12.59 -0.01
C PHE A 29 12.12 -12.65 1.09
N GLU A 30 13.39 -12.57 0.70
CA GLU A 30 14.52 -12.36 1.59
C GLU A 30 14.50 -10.94 2.18
N ASP A 31 14.84 -10.80 3.46
CA ASP A 31 14.86 -9.51 4.18
C ASP A 31 15.80 -8.48 3.55
N SER A 32 16.78 -8.92 2.75
CA SER A 32 17.71 -8.05 2.03
C SER A 32 17.09 -7.33 0.81
N TYR A 33 15.84 -7.63 0.44
CA TYR A 33 15.21 -7.01 -0.72
C TYR A 33 14.93 -5.52 -0.49
N ARG A 34 15.62 -4.68 -1.26
CA ARG A 34 15.39 -3.23 -1.27
C ARG A 34 14.22 -2.90 -2.20
N TYR A 35 13.07 -2.57 -1.63
CA TYR A 35 11.97 -1.89 -2.32
C TYR A 35 12.02 -0.37 -2.06
N PRO A 36 11.42 0.46 -2.94
CA PRO A 36 11.36 1.91 -2.74
C PRO A 36 10.76 2.27 -1.37
N HIS A 37 11.18 3.38 -0.75
CA HIS A 37 10.56 3.87 0.49
C HIS A 37 9.12 4.38 0.29
N LEU A 38 8.79 4.77 -0.94
CA LEU A 38 7.47 5.23 -1.37
C LEU A 38 7.11 4.52 -2.67
N LEU A 39 5.89 4.02 -2.75
CA LEU A 39 5.33 3.42 -3.95
C LEU A 39 3.87 3.85 -4.07
N ASP A 40 3.47 4.33 -5.25
CA ASP A 40 2.07 4.66 -5.52
C ASP A 40 1.67 4.26 -6.94
N TRP A 41 0.77 3.27 -7.02
CA TRP A 41 0.20 2.79 -8.26
C TRP A 41 -1.13 3.45 -8.63
N SER A 42 -1.71 4.31 -7.79
CA SER A 42 -3.03 4.92 -8.00
C SER A 42 -3.17 5.56 -9.39
N LYS A 43 -2.14 6.30 -9.84
CA LYS A 43 -2.09 6.95 -11.17
C LYS A 43 -2.07 5.99 -12.37
N TYR A 44 -1.79 4.71 -12.12
CA TYR A 44 -1.77 3.66 -13.15
C TYR A 44 -3.09 2.88 -13.22
N LEU A 45 -4.05 3.19 -12.37
CA LEU A 45 -5.37 2.54 -12.35
C LEU A 45 -6.43 3.39 -13.05
N LYS A 46 -7.59 2.79 -13.33
CA LYS A 46 -8.77 3.57 -13.78
C LYS A 46 -9.30 4.43 -12.64
N GLU A 47 -10.26 5.29 -12.91
CA GLU A 47 -10.93 6.06 -11.85
C GLU A 47 -11.57 5.15 -10.81
N VAL A 48 -11.67 5.63 -9.55
CA VAL A 48 -12.30 4.87 -8.47
C VAL A 48 -13.78 4.66 -8.79
N GLN A 49 -14.18 3.39 -8.80
CA GLN A 49 -15.55 2.97 -9.08
C GLN A 49 -16.43 3.06 -7.83
N ASN A 50 -17.76 3.02 -8.03
CA ASN A 50 -18.74 3.00 -6.96
C ASN A 50 -19.55 1.70 -7.02
N GLN A 51 -19.47 0.90 -5.96
CA GLN A 51 -20.19 -0.37 -5.87
C GLN A 51 -21.71 -0.19 -5.67
N GLY A 52 -22.17 0.99 -5.26
CA GLY A 52 -23.55 1.26 -4.91
C GLY A 52 -23.99 0.37 -3.75
N VAL A 53 -25.13 -0.29 -3.87
CA VAL A 53 -25.66 -1.19 -2.81
C VAL A 53 -25.25 -2.66 -2.99
N GLN A 54 -24.43 -2.99 -4.00
CA GLN A 54 -23.99 -4.37 -4.23
C GLN A 54 -22.71 -4.68 -3.45
N GLY A 55 -22.63 -5.88 -2.87
CA GLY A 55 -21.48 -6.42 -2.15
C GLY A 55 -20.41 -6.94 -3.10
N SER A 56 -19.95 -6.05 -3.97
CA SER A 56 -19.00 -6.33 -5.04
C SER A 56 -17.61 -5.78 -4.75
N SER A 57 -17.33 -5.44 -3.49
CA SER A 57 -16.05 -4.85 -3.06
C SER A 57 -14.84 -5.70 -3.45
N LEU A 58 -14.90 -7.03 -3.25
CA LEU A 58 -13.86 -7.95 -3.73
C LEU A 58 -13.64 -7.85 -5.24
N ALA A 59 -14.72 -7.71 -6.01
CA ALA A 59 -14.63 -7.61 -7.46
C ALA A 59 -13.97 -6.29 -7.89
N HIS A 60 -14.25 -5.17 -7.22
CA HIS A 60 -13.59 -3.88 -7.47
C HIS A 60 -12.11 -3.87 -7.06
N ALA A 61 -11.77 -4.55 -5.96
CA ALA A 61 -10.37 -4.74 -5.59
C ALA A 61 -9.65 -5.56 -6.66
N ALA A 62 -10.25 -6.67 -7.12
CA ALA A 62 -9.70 -7.56 -8.14
C ALA A 62 -9.53 -6.88 -9.51
N THR A 63 -10.46 -6.03 -9.94
CA THR A 63 -10.29 -5.28 -11.21
C THR A 63 -9.08 -4.35 -11.15
N SER A 64 -8.82 -3.71 -10.01
CA SER A 64 -7.64 -2.84 -9.82
C SER A 64 -6.32 -3.61 -10.03
N ILE A 65 -6.26 -4.87 -9.61
CA ILE A 65 -5.09 -5.74 -9.84
C ILE A 65 -4.88 -5.99 -11.33
N LEU A 66 -5.94 -6.35 -12.05
CA LEU A 66 -5.86 -6.64 -13.49
C LEU A 66 -5.57 -5.38 -14.33
N GLU A 67 -6.17 -4.24 -13.98
CA GLU A 67 -5.91 -2.95 -14.64
C GLU A 67 -4.42 -2.58 -14.56
N TRP A 68 -3.83 -2.70 -13.38
CA TRP A 68 -2.39 -2.47 -13.21
C TRP A 68 -1.56 -3.45 -14.03
N LYS A 69 -1.88 -4.75 -13.97
CA LYS A 69 -1.13 -5.79 -14.67
C LYS A 69 -1.07 -5.52 -16.17
N GLU A 70 -2.22 -5.22 -16.77
CA GLU A 70 -2.32 -4.93 -18.20
C GLU A 70 -1.60 -3.63 -18.56
N ARG A 71 -1.72 -2.58 -17.74
CA ARG A 71 -1.08 -1.30 -18.03
C ARG A 71 0.44 -1.37 -17.88
N LYS A 72 0.95 -2.01 -16.83
CA LYS A 72 2.38 -2.00 -16.50
C LYS A 72 3.17 -3.05 -17.26
N LEU A 73 2.66 -4.27 -17.34
CA LEU A 73 3.36 -5.38 -17.98
C LEU A 73 3.07 -5.42 -19.49
N ASN A 74 1.80 -5.27 -19.88
CA ASN A 74 1.40 -5.42 -21.28
C ASN A 74 1.22 -4.10 -22.04
N LYS A 75 1.44 -2.95 -21.39
CA LYS A 75 1.28 -1.60 -21.97
C LYS A 75 -0.11 -1.35 -22.56
N ARG A 76 -1.15 -1.98 -21.99
CA ARG A 76 -2.54 -1.84 -22.44
C ARG A 76 -3.39 -1.23 -21.33
N GLU A 77 -4.05 -0.13 -21.64
CA GLU A 77 -4.96 0.50 -20.68
C GLU A 77 -6.37 -0.06 -20.80
N LEU A 78 -6.64 -1.14 -20.06
CA LEU A 78 -7.91 -1.84 -20.07
C LEU A 78 -8.78 -1.47 -18.86
N HIS A 79 -10.09 -1.67 -19.00
CA HIS A 79 -11.06 -1.48 -17.91
C HIS A 79 -11.83 -2.78 -17.72
N PHE A 80 -11.74 -3.36 -16.52
CA PHE A 80 -12.29 -4.68 -16.21
C PHE A 80 -13.65 -4.60 -15.52
N SER A 81 -14.47 -5.63 -15.72
CA SER A 81 -15.83 -5.69 -15.20
C SER A 81 -15.92 -6.28 -13.80
N ALA A 82 -16.13 -5.43 -12.80
CA ALA A 82 -16.49 -5.89 -11.46
C ALA A 82 -17.83 -6.64 -11.46
N GLN A 83 -18.76 -6.30 -12.37
CA GLN A 83 -20.05 -6.99 -12.49
C GLN A 83 -19.89 -8.43 -12.95
N PHE A 84 -18.98 -8.69 -13.89
CA PHE A 84 -18.69 -10.05 -14.34
C PHE A 84 -18.16 -10.91 -13.20
N LEU A 85 -17.19 -10.41 -12.43
CA LEU A 85 -16.65 -11.14 -11.28
C LEU A 85 -17.75 -11.39 -10.24
N TYR A 86 -18.52 -10.36 -9.90
CA TYR A 86 -19.64 -10.49 -8.96
C TYR A 86 -20.66 -11.54 -9.43
N ASN A 87 -21.04 -11.55 -10.72
CA ASN A 87 -22.03 -12.50 -11.24
C ASN A 87 -21.51 -13.94 -11.38
N ASN A 88 -20.19 -14.15 -11.32
CA ASN A 88 -19.57 -15.46 -11.56
C ASN A 88 -18.91 -16.08 -10.32
N ARG A 89 -19.18 -15.52 -9.13
CA ARG A 89 -18.86 -16.16 -7.85
C ARG A 89 -19.55 -17.52 -7.75
N ASN A 90 -18.98 -18.43 -6.96
CA ASN A 90 -19.42 -19.83 -6.88
C ASN A 90 -20.61 -20.04 -5.93
N ASP A 91 -21.11 -18.94 -5.40
CA ASP A 91 -21.95 -18.88 -4.22
C ASP A 91 -23.19 -18.04 -4.51
N ASN A 92 -24.28 -18.34 -3.78
CA ASN A 92 -25.53 -17.64 -3.98
C ASN A 92 -25.35 -16.16 -3.64
N LYS A 93 -26.25 -15.30 -4.15
CA LYS A 93 -26.06 -13.86 -4.02
C LYS A 93 -25.98 -13.37 -2.57
N ASP A 94 -26.50 -14.17 -1.65
CA ASP A 94 -26.66 -13.88 -0.22
C ASP A 94 -25.62 -14.60 0.65
N THR A 95 -24.61 -15.22 0.05
CA THR A 95 -23.53 -15.90 0.79
C THR A 95 -22.36 -14.96 1.02
N LEU A 96 -21.74 -15.07 2.20
CA LEU A 96 -20.49 -14.36 2.50
C LEU A 96 -19.35 -14.92 1.62
N VAL A 97 -18.48 -14.02 1.18
CA VAL A 97 -17.36 -14.35 0.29
C VAL A 97 -16.02 -13.94 0.92
N CYS A 98 -14.97 -14.69 0.62
CA CYS A 98 -13.63 -14.36 1.10
C CYS A 98 -12.68 -13.96 -0.04
N GLY A 99 -11.54 -13.37 0.32
CA GLY A 99 -10.50 -12.99 -0.65
C GLY A 99 -10.00 -14.17 -1.46
N ARG A 100 -9.85 -15.36 -0.83
CA ARG A 100 -9.41 -16.57 -1.55
C ARG A 100 -10.37 -16.97 -2.66
N ASP A 101 -11.68 -16.85 -2.46
CA ASP A 101 -12.67 -17.19 -3.49
C ASP A 101 -12.53 -16.29 -4.71
N MET A 102 -12.29 -14.99 -4.50
CA MET A 102 -12.01 -14.04 -5.58
C MET A 102 -10.72 -14.38 -6.33
N MET A 103 -9.65 -14.75 -5.61
CA MET A 103 -8.40 -15.17 -6.26
C MET A 103 -8.57 -16.46 -7.08
N LYS A 104 -9.34 -17.43 -6.58
CA LYS A 104 -9.71 -18.65 -7.32
C LYS A 104 -10.56 -18.33 -8.55
N LEU A 105 -11.46 -17.36 -8.47
CA LEU A 105 -12.26 -16.91 -9.61
C LEU A 105 -11.38 -16.28 -10.69
N LEU A 106 -10.45 -15.41 -10.31
CA LEU A 106 -9.47 -14.83 -11.23
C LEU A 106 -8.58 -15.91 -11.88
N LEU A 107 -8.19 -16.94 -11.13
CA LEU A 107 -7.37 -18.04 -11.63
C LEU A 107 -8.14 -18.92 -12.63
N SER A 108 -9.38 -19.27 -12.29
CA SER A 108 -10.18 -20.22 -13.07
C SER A 108 -10.88 -19.60 -14.27
N LYS A 109 -11.43 -18.38 -14.13
CA LYS A 109 -12.25 -17.71 -15.16
C LYS A 109 -11.63 -16.42 -15.69
N GLY A 110 -10.83 -15.72 -14.88
CA GLY A 110 -10.31 -14.40 -15.24
C GLY A 110 -11.41 -13.33 -15.14
N CYS A 111 -11.27 -12.24 -15.90
CA CYS A 111 -12.26 -11.15 -15.91
C CYS A 111 -12.43 -10.55 -17.30
N CYS A 112 -13.68 -10.36 -17.74
CA CYS A 112 -13.94 -9.67 -19.00
C CYS A 112 -13.86 -8.14 -18.85
N LEU A 113 -13.82 -7.44 -19.99
CA LEU A 113 -13.81 -5.99 -20.01
C LEU A 113 -15.16 -5.39 -19.58
N GLN A 114 -15.12 -4.22 -18.95
CA GLN A 114 -16.30 -3.44 -18.54
C GLN A 114 -17.26 -3.20 -19.71
N SER A 115 -16.74 -2.98 -20.93
CA SER A 115 -17.56 -2.79 -22.13
C SER A 115 -18.40 -4.01 -22.52
N LYS A 116 -18.03 -5.21 -22.05
CA LYS A 116 -18.78 -6.45 -22.28
C LYS A 116 -19.81 -6.71 -21.19
N CYS A 117 -19.48 -6.39 -19.94
CA CYS A 117 -20.39 -6.53 -18.80
C CYS A 117 -20.40 -5.23 -17.97
N PRO A 118 -21.21 -4.22 -18.35
CA PRO A 118 -21.25 -2.96 -17.63
C PRO A 118 -21.78 -3.10 -16.20
N TYR A 119 -21.21 -2.32 -15.28
CA TYR A 119 -21.61 -2.30 -13.88
C TYR A 119 -23.01 -1.70 -13.67
N GLY A 120 -23.73 -2.17 -12.65
CA GLY A 120 -25.04 -1.64 -12.23
C GLY A 120 -26.24 -2.35 -12.85
N LYS A 121 -26.06 -3.17 -13.89
CA LYS A 121 -27.13 -4.00 -14.45
C LYS A 121 -27.30 -5.30 -13.66
N LYS A 122 -28.07 -5.22 -12.56
CA LYS A 122 -28.48 -6.40 -11.76
C LYS A 122 -29.10 -7.44 -12.72
N TYR A 123 -28.70 -8.70 -12.60
CA TYR A 123 -29.18 -9.84 -13.42
C TYR A 123 -28.64 -9.97 -14.86
N THR A 124 -27.53 -9.29 -15.22
CA THR A 124 -26.87 -9.59 -16.49
C THR A 124 -26.35 -11.03 -16.50
N LYS A 125 -27.03 -11.93 -17.23
CA LYS A 125 -26.61 -13.33 -17.38
C LYS A 125 -25.24 -13.36 -18.04
N THR A 126 -24.32 -14.15 -17.46
CA THR A 126 -23.02 -14.39 -18.08
C THR A 126 -23.21 -15.07 -19.43
N THR A 127 -22.69 -14.47 -20.49
CA THR A 127 -22.73 -15.03 -21.84
C THR A 127 -21.42 -15.72 -22.18
N GLU A 128 -21.45 -16.65 -23.13
CA GLU A 128 -20.25 -17.33 -23.64
C GLU A 128 -19.20 -16.33 -24.16
N ALA A 129 -19.66 -15.25 -24.79
CA ALA A 129 -18.78 -14.18 -25.27
C ALA A 129 -18.05 -13.46 -24.13
N MET A 130 -18.70 -13.29 -22.96
CA MET A 130 -18.05 -12.73 -21.77
C MET A 130 -17.00 -13.70 -21.22
N ILE A 131 -17.33 -15.00 -21.12
CA ILE A 131 -16.42 -16.03 -20.64
C ILE A 131 -15.17 -16.09 -21.53
N LYS A 132 -15.35 -16.24 -22.84
CA LYS A 132 -14.23 -16.24 -23.81
C LYS A 132 -13.38 -14.96 -23.77
N ASN A 133 -13.97 -13.82 -23.42
CA ASN A 133 -13.19 -12.60 -23.21
C ASN A 133 -12.40 -12.64 -21.89
N ALA A 134 -13.01 -13.13 -20.82
CA ALA A 134 -12.42 -13.24 -19.49
C ALA A 134 -11.22 -14.20 -19.45
N GLU A 135 -11.29 -15.29 -20.21
CA GLU A 135 -10.22 -16.30 -20.27
C GLU A 135 -8.86 -15.74 -20.70
N LYS A 136 -8.86 -14.64 -21.47
CA LYS A 136 -7.63 -13.95 -21.90
C LYS A 136 -6.88 -13.28 -20.75
N TYR A 137 -7.55 -13.09 -19.62
CA TYR A 137 -7.08 -12.29 -18.49
C TYR A 137 -7.10 -13.09 -17.18
N LYS A 138 -6.88 -14.41 -17.26
CA LYS A 138 -6.67 -15.25 -16.08
C LYS A 138 -5.34 -14.88 -15.41
N ILE A 139 -5.32 -14.92 -14.08
CA ILE A 139 -4.06 -14.86 -13.33
C ILE A 139 -3.37 -16.22 -13.41
N LYS A 140 -2.04 -16.25 -13.27
CA LYS A 140 -1.27 -17.51 -13.32
C LYS A 140 -1.22 -18.18 -11.94
N ARG A 141 -0.98 -17.40 -10.88
CA ARG A 141 -1.00 -17.85 -9.48
C ARG A 141 -1.45 -16.71 -8.56
N TYR A 142 -1.71 -17.06 -7.31
CA TYR A 142 -1.94 -16.13 -6.21
C TYR A 142 -1.26 -16.66 -4.93
N ALA A 143 -1.00 -15.75 -4.00
CA ALA A 143 -0.37 -16.07 -2.71
C ALA A 143 -0.93 -15.17 -1.62
N ARG A 144 -0.92 -15.69 -0.38
CA ARG A 144 -1.25 -14.92 0.81
C ARG A 144 -0.04 -14.10 1.24
N VAL A 145 -0.29 -12.93 1.81
CA VAL A 145 0.75 -12.05 2.37
C VAL A 145 0.46 -11.84 3.84
N ASN A 146 1.43 -12.13 4.72
CA ASN A 146 1.23 -12.04 6.18
C ASN A 146 2.07 -10.96 6.84
N THR A 147 3.10 -10.44 6.17
CA THR A 147 3.98 -9.40 6.72
C THR A 147 3.89 -8.08 5.95
N MET A 148 4.19 -6.97 6.63
CA MET A 148 4.27 -5.65 6.01
C MET A 148 5.38 -5.58 4.96
N SER A 149 6.54 -6.18 5.25
CA SER A 149 7.66 -6.25 4.31
C SER A 149 7.31 -7.06 3.07
N GLY A 150 6.63 -8.20 3.25
CA GLY A 150 6.13 -9.01 2.15
C GLY A 150 5.09 -8.28 1.30
N LEU A 151 4.21 -7.46 1.91
CA LEU A 151 3.27 -6.64 1.15
C LEU A 151 3.97 -5.54 0.35
N LYS A 152 4.96 -4.86 0.93
CA LYS A 152 5.77 -3.87 0.20
C LYS A 152 6.52 -4.50 -0.98
N CYS A 153 7.06 -5.70 -0.78
CA CYS A 153 7.73 -6.43 -1.85
C CYS A 153 6.72 -6.89 -2.91
N ALA A 154 5.60 -7.50 -2.52
CA ALA A 154 4.51 -7.90 -3.43
C ALA A 154 4.00 -6.72 -4.27
N LEU A 155 3.80 -5.54 -3.67
CA LEU A 155 3.42 -4.33 -4.39
C LEU A 155 4.46 -3.88 -5.41
N SER A 156 5.74 -4.07 -5.11
CA SER A 156 6.86 -3.71 -5.99
C SER A 156 7.03 -4.68 -7.15
N VAL A 157 6.79 -5.98 -6.93
CA VAL A 157 6.97 -7.04 -7.93
C VAL A 157 5.69 -7.27 -8.75
N PHE A 158 4.57 -7.48 -8.07
CA PHE A 158 3.32 -7.99 -8.64
C PHE A 158 2.21 -6.94 -8.73
N GLY A 159 2.41 -5.75 -8.16
CA GLY A 159 1.45 -4.65 -8.20
C GLY A 159 0.38 -4.73 -7.11
N PRO A 160 -0.78 -4.09 -7.31
CA PRO A 160 -1.83 -4.01 -6.30
C PRO A 160 -2.21 -5.35 -5.70
N CYS A 161 -2.50 -5.34 -4.40
CA CYS A 161 -2.90 -6.51 -3.63
C CYS A 161 -4.34 -6.34 -3.14
N LEU A 162 -5.06 -7.44 -2.96
CA LEU A 162 -6.39 -7.44 -2.35
C LEU A 162 -6.23 -7.49 -0.84
N ILE A 163 -6.97 -6.66 -0.12
CA ILE A 163 -7.02 -6.67 1.35
C ILE A 163 -8.48 -6.63 1.81
N THR A 164 -8.78 -7.29 2.93
CA THR A 164 -10.12 -7.33 3.51
C THR A 164 -10.13 -6.95 4.97
N PHE A 165 -11.22 -6.35 5.44
CA PHE A 165 -11.35 -5.77 6.76
C PHE A 165 -12.70 -6.10 7.41
N PRO A 166 -12.79 -6.16 8.74
CA PRO A 166 -14.05 -5.91 9.43
C PRO A 166 -14.50 -4.47 9.17
N VAL A 167 -15.82 -4.25 9.21
CA VAL A 167 -16.39 -2.91 9.15
C VAL A 167 -17.21 -2.64 10.40
N TYR A 168 -16.87 -1.56 11.10
CA TYR A 168 -17.61 -1.06 12.27
C TYR A 168 -18.30 0.28 11.96
N ASN A 169 -17.73 1.07 11.05
CA ASN A 169 -18.25 2.37 10.64
C ASN A 169 -17.87 2.69 9.18
N HIS A 170 -18.26 3.88 8.70
CA HIS A 170 -18.06 4.29 7.29
C HIS A 170 -16.90 5.28 7.09
N THR A 171 -16.04 5.45 8.08
CA THR A 171 -14.88 6.35 8.02
C THR A 171 -13.71 5.73 7.25
N SER A 172 -12.66 6.51 7.02
CA SER A 172 -11.38 6.04 6.48
C SER A 172 -10.62 5.07 7.40
N SER A 173 -11.09 4.84 8.64
CA SER A 173 -10.58 3.84 9.60
C SER A 173 -11.63 2.79 9.99
N MET A 174 -12.49 2.38 9.04
CA MET A 174 -13.64 1.48 9.24
C MET A 174 -13.37 0.17 10.00
N TRP A 175 -12.11 -0.27 10.07
CA TRP A 175 -11.67 -1.47 10.77
C TRP A 175 -11.46 -1.28 12.27
N LYS A 176 -11.47 -0.03 12.76
CA LYS A 176 -11.40 0.29 14.19
C LYS A 176 -12.81 0.36 14.76
N GLN A 177 -13.06 -0.43 15.79
CA GLN A 177 -14.29 -0.36 16.56
C GLN A 177 -14.17 0.76 17.60
N HIS A 178 -15.09 1.71 17.58
CA HIS A 178 -15.25 2.70 18.64
C HIS A 178 -16.25 2.24 19.71
N THR A 179 -16.32 2.97 20.82
CA THR A 179 -17.25 2.68 21.92
C THR A 179 -18.68 2.57 21.39
N GLU A 180 -19.39 1.52 21.81
CA GLU A 180 -20.79 1.22 21.42
C GLU A 180 -21.02 0.84 19.94
N GLU A 181 -19.99 0.81 19.09
CA GLU A 181 -20.14 0.33 17.71
C GLU A 181 -20.29 -1.20 17.65
N GLN A 182 -21.12 -1.68 16.74
CA GLN A 182 -21.25 -3.09 16.40
C GLN A 182 -20.63 -3.38 15.03
N LYS A 183 -20.15 -4.60 14.83
CA LYS A 183 -19.64 -5.02 13.53
C LYS A 183 -20.78 -5.04 12.50
N LEU A 184 -20.66 -4.23 11.46
CA LEU A 184 -21.60 -4.14 10.35
C LEU A 184 -21.42 -5.25 9.31
N GLY A 185 -20.20 -5.79 9.20
CA GLY A 185 -19.87 -6.88 8.28
C GLY A 185 -18.38 -6.88 7.92
N GLY A 186 -18.07 -7.25 6.67
CA GLY A 186 -16.71 -7.15 6.14
C GLY A 186 -16.68 -6.47 4.77
N HIS A 187 -15.53 -5.88 4.45
CA HIS A 187 -15.31 -5.15 3.21
C HIS A 187 -13.93 -5.42 2.61
N ALA A 188 -13.78 -5.18 1.31
CA ALA A 188 -12.55 -5.42 0.58
C ALA A 188 -12.09 -4.16 -0.15
N MET A 189 -10.79 -3.96 -0.22
CA MET A 189 -10.14 -2.84 -0.91
C MET A 189 -8.91 -3.36 -1.66
N ALA A 190 -8.37 -2.53 -2.56
CA ALA A 190 -7.06 -2.78 -3.16
C ALA A 190 -5.99 -1.97 -2.42
N VAL A 191 -4.91 -2.61 -2.00
CA VAL A 191 -3.67 -1.94 -1.61
C VAL A 191 -2.97 -1.53 -2.89
N VAL A 192 -2.78 -0.23 -3.11
CA VAL A 192 -2.22 0.31 -4.36
C VAL A 192 -0.86 0.98 -4.16
N GLY A 193 -0.34 1.00 -2.95
CA GLY A 193 0.93 1.63 -2.65
C GLY A 193 1.21 1.69 -1.16
N TYR A 194 2.26 2.40 -0.80
CA TYR A 194 2.63 2.67 0.58
C TYR A 194 3.53 3.91 0.66
N SER A 195 3.52 4.54 1.83
CA SER A 195 4.33 5.70 2.19
C SER A 195 5.13 5.45 3.48
N LEU A 196 5.68 6.49 4.08
CA LEU A 196 6.31 6.39 5.41
C LEU A 196 5.30 6.09 6.53
N ASN A 197 4.02 6.41 6.34
CA ASN A 197 3.02 6.35 7.41
C ASN A 197 2.09 5.14 7.33
N GLY A 198 2.00 4.48 6.17
CA GLY A 198 1.00 3.44 5.95
C GLY A 198 0.90 2.95 4.51
N PHE A 199 0.00 2.00 4.31
CA PHE A 199 -0.40 1.51 2.99
C PHE A 199 -1.50 2.39 2.39
N ILE A 200 -1.44 2.63 1.08
CA ILE A 200 -2.45 3.39 0.35
C ILE A 200 -3.53 2.42 -0.11
N LEU A 201 -4.74 2.61 0.37
CA LEU A 201 -5.90 1.80 0.01
C LEU A 201 -6.77 2.52 -1.01
N ARG A 202 -7.27 1.75 -1.96
CA ARG A 202 -8.27 2.17 -2.94
C ARG A 202 -9.59 1.48 -2.61
N ASN A 203 -10.56 2.29 -2.25
CA ASN A 203 -11.91 1.86 -1.92
C ASN A 203 -12.79 1.75 -3.19
N SER A 204 -14.03 1.33 -3.03
CA SER A 204 -15.04 1.18 -4.09
C SER A 204 -16.32 1.95 -3.78
N TRP A 205 -16.24 3.06 -3.03
CA TRP A 205 -17.38 3.92 -2.69
C TRP A 205 -17.41 5.22 -3.52
N GLY A 206 -16.72 5.22 -4.66
CA GLY A 206 -16.66 6.35 -5.58
C GLY A 206 -15.67 7.44 -5.19
N LYS A 207 -15.41 8.34 -6.14
CA LYS A 207 -14.42 9.42 -6.02
C LYS A 207 -14.75 10.49 -4.98
N HIS A 208 -16.00 10.59 -4.54
CA HIS A 208 -16.41 11.60 -3.56
C HIS A 208 -16.19 11.16 -2.12
N TRP A 209 -15.82 9.89 -1.92
CA TRP A 209 -15.45 9.39 -0.60
C TRP A 209 -13.98 9.70 -0.32
N GLU A 210 -13.72 10.43 0.76
CA GLU A 210 -12.36 10.77 1.23
C GLU A 210 -11.49 11.37 0.11
N ASN A 211 -10.20 11.00 0.07
CA ASN A 211 -9.22 11.51 -0.89
C ASN A 211 -9.38 10.86 -2.27
N ASN A 212 -10.40 11.26 -3.02
CA ASN A 212 -10.70 10.72 -4.35
C ASN A 212 -10.92 9.21 -4.38
N GLY A 213 -11.53 8.65 -3.32
CA GLY A 213 -11.76 7.21 -3.16
C GLY A 213 -10.58 6.44 -2.57
N LEU A 214 -9.55 7.14 -2.08
CA LEU A 214 -8.38 6.58 -1.43
C LEU A 214 -8.38 6.88 0.08
N CYS A 215 -7.82 5.98 0.88
CA CYS A 215 -7.49 6.23 2.28
C CYS A 215 -6.13 5.63 2.65
N MET A 216 -5.62 6.00 3.82
CA MET A 216 -4.40 5.42 4.38
C MET A 216 -4.79 4.30 5.35
N TYR A 217 -4.08 3.18 5.28
CA TYR A 217 -4.05 2.15 6.32
C TYR A 217 -2.75 2.30 7.10
N PRO A 218 -2.78 2.94 8.29
CA PRO A 218 -1.59 3.21 9.08
C PRO A 218 -0.84 1.94 9.44
N TYR A 219 0.48 2.04 9.54
CA TYR A 219 1.30 0.90 9.92
C TYR A 219 1.01 0.37 11.34
N GLU A 220 0.64 1.26 12.26
CA GLU A 220 0.18 0.91 13.60
C GLU A 220 -1.10 0.06 13.62
N ASP A 221 -1.90 0.10 12.55
CA ASP A 221 -3.14 -0.65 12.43
C ASP A 221 -2.93 -2.04 11.80
N TRP A 222 -1.69 -2.40 11.48
CA TRP A 222 -1.37 -3.70 10.91
C TRP A 222 -1.88 -4.84 11.81
N GLY A 223 -2.57 -5.80 11.23
CA GLY A 223 -3.22 -6.90 11.96
C GLY A 223 -4.71 -6.68 12.25
N LEU A 224 -5.26 -5.48 12.01
CA LEU A 224 -6.71 -5.23 12.08
C LEU A 224 -7.46 -5.64 10.80
N HIS A 225 -6.76 -6.08 9.76
CA HIS A 225 -7.33 -6.69 8.56
C HIS A 225 -7.57 -8.19 8.76
N PHE A 226 -8.42 -8.79 7.92
CA PHE A 226 -8.62 -10.25 7.93
C PHE A 226 -7.54 -10.99 7.14
N GLU A 227 -7.24 -10.51 5.93
CA GLU A 227 -6.29 -11.15 5.02
C GLU A 227 -5.85 -10.23 3.88
N VAL A 228 -4.67 -10.55 3.33
CA VAL A 228 -4.09 -9.92 2.15
C VAL A 228 -3.69 -10.98 1.13
N TRP A 229 -4.01 -10.72 -0.14
CA TRP A 229 -3.69 -11.59 -1.27
C TRP A 229 -3.01 -10.82 -2.39
N CYS A 230 -1.96 -11.41 -2.96
CA CYS A 230 -1.33 -10.91 -4.18
C CYS A 230 -1.50 -11.91 -5.33
N VAL A 231 -1.47 -11.40 -6.56
CA VAL A 231 -1.21 -12.25 -7.72
C VAL A 231 0.29 -12.56 -7.78
N GLY A 232 0.66 -13.69 -8.34
CA GLY A 232 2.06 -14.07 -8.51
C GLY A 232 2.29 -14.78 -9.83
N ASP A 233 3.43 -14.50 -10.47
CA ASP A 233 3.97 -15.33 -11.53
C ASP A 233 5.50 -15.25 -11.57
N VAL A 234 6.11 -16.37 -11.98
CA VAL A 234 7.57 -16.55 -12.01
C VAL A 234 8.23 -15.51 -12.90
N GLU A 235 7.63 -15.23 -14.06
CA GLU A 235 8.15 -14.27 -15.04
C GLU A 235 8.28 -12.85 -14.45
N SER A 236 7.24 -12.37 -13.74
CA SER A 236 7.30 -11.06 -13.07
C SER A 236 8.34 -11.03 -11.96
N PHE A 237 8.48 -12.11 -11.20
CA PHE A 237 9.47 -12.22 -10.13
C PHE A 237 10.91 -12.20 -10.67
N GLU A 238 11.22 -13.04 -11.67
CA GLU A 238 12.56 -13.09 -12.27
C GLU A 238 12.92 -11.76 -12.95
N THR A 239 11.97 -11.14 -13.68
CA THR A 239 12.18 -9.82 -14.29
C THR A 239 12.53 -8.75 -13.25
N TRP A 240 11.80 -8.74 -12.13
CA TRP A 240 12.08 -7.81 -11.03
C TRP A 240 13.44 -8.09 -10.37
N LYS A 241 13.78 -9.36 -10.17
CA LYS A 241 15.05 -9.78 -9.58
C LYS A 241 16.24 -9.34 -10.45
N ASP A 242 16.19 -9.63 -11.74
CA ASP A 242 17.24 -9.26 -12.71
C ASP A 242 17.47 -7.75 -12.77
N TYR A 243 16.39 -6.96 -12.76
CA TYR A 243 16.46 -5.50 -12.75
C TYR A 243 17.16 -4.98 -11.49
N ASN A 244 16.82 -5.50 -10.31
CA ASN A 244 17.40 -5.05 -9.06
C ASN A 244 18.86 -5.51 -8.88
N GLU A 245 19.18 -6.75 -9.26
CA GLU A 245 20.57 -7.21 -9.28
C GLU A 245 21.44 -6.35 -10.21
N SER A 246 20.92 -6.01 -11.38
CA SER A 246 21.62 -5.17 -12.35
C SER A 246 21.86 -3.75 -11.81
N ASN A 247 20.86 -3.17 -11.14
CA ASN A 247 20.99 -1.85 -10.52
C ASN A 247 21.95 -1.87 -9.33
N LEU A 248 21.94 -2.92 -8.51
CA LEU A 248 22.91 -3.11 -7.43
C LEU A 248 24.34 -3.23 -7.97
N LYS A 249 24.54 -4.04 -9.02
CA LYS A 249 25.84 -4.17 -9.70
C LYS A 249 26.29 -2.83 -10.30
N LYS A 250 25.38 -2.06 -10.91
CA LYS A 250 25.67 -0.71 -11.45
C LYS A 250 26.03 0.28 -10.35
N PHE A 251 25.30 0.28 -9.24
CA PHE A 251 25.59 1.11 -8.08
C PHE A 251 26.96 0.75 -7.47
N ALA A 252 27.23 -0.53 -7.25
CA ALA A 252 28.50 -1.01 -6.70
C ALA A 252 29.67 -0.62 -7.61
N ARG A 253 29.56 -0.78 -8.93
CA ARG A 253 30.56 -0.31 -9.89
C ARG A 253 30.77 1.20 -9.86
N LYS A 254 29.71 1.98 -9.62
CA LYS A 254 29.75 3.44 -9.63
C LYS A 254 30.32 4.03 -8.33
N TYR A 255 30.09 3.37 -7.19
CA TYR A 255 30.32 3.97 -5.87
C TYR A 255 31.13 3.11 -4.90
N LEU A 256 31.29 1.81 -5.13
CA LEU A 256 31.93 0.89 -4.18
C LEU A 256 33.19 0.20 -4.74
N LEU A 257 33.30 0.03 -6.05
CA LEU A 257 34.53 -0.48 -6.66
C LEU A 257 35.52 0.67 -6.87
N PRO A 258 36.77 0.57 -6.40
CA PRO A 258 37.81 1.52 -6.75
C PRO A 258 37.90 1.61 -8.28
N ARG A 259 37.97 2.83 -8.84
CA ARG A 259 38.40 3.01 -10.24
C ARG A 259 39.79 2.37 -10.33
N GLU A 260 39.91 1.27 -11.06
CA GLU A 260 41.12 0.47 -11.06
C GLU A 260 42.36 1.31 -11.41
N ASN A 261 43.37 1.24 -10.55
CA ASN A 261 44.75 1.09 -11.00
C ASN A 261 45.23 -0.28 -10.48
N PRO A 262 45.70 -1.20 -11.34
CA PRO A 262 45.83 -2.60 -10.98
C PRO A 262 47.22 -2.87 -10.41
N ILE A 263 47.34 -3.02 -9.09
CA ILE A 263 48.52 -3.68 -8.51
C ILE A 263 48.06 -4.76 -7.54
N LYS A 264 48.11 -5.99 -8.08
CA LYS A 264 48.54 -7.27 -7.49
C LYS A 264 48.43 -7.45 -5.98
N THR A 265 47.99 -8.67 -5.61
CA THR A 265 47.86 -9.30 -4.27
C THR A 265 46.50 -9.01 -3.63
N LEU A 266 45.66 -10.00 -3.29
CA LEU A 266 45.91 -11.26 -2.61
C LEU A 266 44.82 -12.30 -2.98
N VAL A 267 45.22 -13.56 -3.14
CA VAL A 267 44.32 -14.69 -3.39
C VAL A 267 43.84 -15.29 -2.06
N LYS A 268 42.51 -15.46 -1.93
CA LYS A 268 41.71 -16.30 -1.01
C LYS A 268 41.53 -15.88 0.47
N PRO A 269 40.43 -16.31 1.15
CA PRO A 269 39.12 -16.76 0.68
C PRO A 269 37.92 -16.03 1.33
N PHE A 270 36.81 -16.05 0.62
CA PHE A 270 35.49 -15.55 1.00
C PHE A 270 34.90 -16.39 2.15
N LYS A 271 35.02 -15.94 3.40
CA LYS A 271 34.13 -16.26 4.54
C LYS A 271 34.55 -15.43 5.75
N GLU A 272 33.55 -14.89 6.45
CA GLU A 272 33.62 -14.15 7.72
C GLU A 272 34.01 -12.66 7.67
N SER A 273 33.01 -11.81 7.43
CA SER A 273 32.78 -10.59 8.24
C SER A 273 31.39 -10.03 7.96
N MET A 274 30.37 -10.77 8.40
CA MET A 274 29.00 -10.28 8.59
C MET A 274 28.92 -9.52 9.93
N LEU A 275 29.92 -8.67 10.21
CA LEU A 275 30.11 -8.02 11.51
C LEU A 275 31.08 -6.83 11.40
N THR A 276 30.65 -5.81 10.66
CA THR A 276 30.92 -4.37 10.91
C THR A 276 30.43 -3.57 9.72
N LEU A 277 29.16 -3.19 9.73
CA LEU A 277 28.73 -1.92 9.15
C LEU A 277 27.44 -1.47 9.86
N PHE A 278 27.54 -1.36 11.19
CA PHE A 278 26.80 -0.33 11.90
C PHE A 278 27.35 1.01 11.39
N LEU A 279 26.48 1.87 10.88
CA LEU A 279 26.40 3.31 11.18
C LEU A 279 25.20 3.87 10.39
N ASP A 280 24.14 4.11 11.16
CA ASP A 280 22.96 4.89 10.80
C ASP A 280 23.33 6.32 10.41
N ASP A 281 22.46 6.93 9.58
CA ASP A 281 22.38 8.37 9.30
C ASP A 281 23.65 9.07 8.72
N PRO A 282 23.64 9.45 7.41
CA PRO A 282 24.70 10.23 6.78
C PRO A 282 25.05 11.58 7.46
N LYS A 283 24.21 12.10 8.36
CA LYS A 283 24.43 13.39 9.05
C LYS A 283 25.38 13.32 10.25
N GLU A 284 25.54 12.17 10.91
CA GLU A 284 26.47 12.02 12.04
C GLU A 284 27.92 11.76 11.58
N LEU A 285 28.11 11.15 10.40
CA LEU A 285 29.44 10.99 9.78
C LEU A 285 30.09 12.34 9.42
N TYR A 286 29.29 13.38 9.17
CA TYR A 286 29.78 14.73 8.88
C TYR A 286 30.20 15.47 10.17
N ARG A 287 29.53 15.23 11.30
CA ARG A 287 29.87 15.80 12.61
C ARG A 287 31.13 15.19 13.21
N TYR A 288 31.32 13.87 13.08
CA TYR A 288 32.53 13.19 13.57
C TYR A 288 33.79 13.58 12.79
N LYS A 289 33.66 13.85 11.48
CA LYS A 289 34.76 14.37 10.66
C LYS A 289 35.17 15.79 11.05
N GLN A 290 34.20 16.66 11.38
CA GLN A 290 34.51 18.01 11.87
C GLN A 290 35.20 18.02 13.23
N THR A 291 34.93 17.05 14.11
CA THR A 291 35.63 16.93 15.41
C THR A 291 37.03 16.32 15.33
N LEU A 292 37.37 15.64 14.23
CA LEU A 292 38.74 15.16 13.98
C LEU A 292 39.59 16.22 13.27
N ASP A 293 38.97 17.11 12.48
CA ASP A 293 39.65 18.21 11.81
C ASP A 293 40.02 19.38 12.75
N GLU A 294 39.48 19.44 13.97
CA GLU A 294 39.87 20.44 14.99
C GLU A 294 41.02 19.97 15.90
N GLU A 295 41.40 18.68 15.89
CA GLU A 295 42.56 18.17 16.67
C GLU A 295 43.84 17.99 15.82
N GLU A 296 43.77 18.03 14.48
CA GLU A 296 44.95 17.96 13.59
C GLU A 296 45.40 19.31 12.99
N VAL A 297 44.74 20.44 13.31
CA VAL A 297 45.17 21.80 12.85
C VAL A 297 46.04 22.54 13.89
N SER A 298 46.59 21.83 14.89
CA SER A 298 47.71 22.35 15.70
C SER A 298 49.08 22.12 15.07
N ASN A 299 49.18 21.43 13.94
CA ASN A 299 50.45 21.23 13.22
C ASN A 299 50.30 21.53 11.73
N ASN A 300 51.10 22.49 11.27
CA ASN A 300 51.34 22.89 9.87
C ASN A 300 50.47 24.02 9.30
N SER A 301 50.73 25.21 9.84
CA SER A 301 50.86 26.43 9.05
C SER A 301 51.78 26.23 7.83
N SER A 302 51.38 26.65 6.62
CA SER A 302 52.11 27.60 5.75
C SER A 302 51.73 27.50 4.26
N GLN A 303 51.72 28.68 3.60
CA GLN A 303 51.76 28.97 2.15
C GLN A 303 50.44 28.82 1.36
N SER A 304 49.72 29.92 1.06
CA SER A 304 49.87 30.87 -0.08
C SER A 304 49.59 30.22 -1.44
N GLY A 305 48.77 30.71 -2.38
CA GLY A 305 48.04 31.96 -2.61
C GLY A 305 47.68 32.02 -4.11
N ASN A 306 46.76 32.93 -4.46
CA ASN A 306 46.50 33.53 -5.78
C ASN A 306 45.64 32.82 -6.86
N ASP A 307 44.43 33.38 -7.01
CA ASP A 307 43.96 34.22 -8.13
C ASP A 307 43.50 33.69 -9.51
N MET A 308 42.27 34.14 -9.80
CA MET A 308 41.73 34.76 -11.02
C MET A 308 41.04 33.94 -12.13
N ALA A 309 39.86 34.47 -12.46
CA ALA A 309 38.91 34.13 -13.51
C ALA A 309 39.31 34.68 -14.90
N VAL A 310 38.67 34.20 -15.98
CA VAL A 310 37.97 34.99 -17.03
C VAL A 310 37.21 34.05 -18.01
N ASN A 311 36.07 34.56 -18.47
CA ASN A 311 34.98 34.06 -19.34
C ASN A 311 35.33 33.64 -20.80
N MET A 312 34.53 32.76 -21.41
CA MET A 312 33.54 33.03 -22.50
C MET A 312 33.15 31.76 -23.31
N GLU A 313 31.83 31.62 -23.50
CA GLU A 313 31.02 30.66 -24.32
C GLU A 313 31.03 30.98 -25.85
N PRO A 314 30.23 30.35 -26.76
CA PRO A 314 29.24 29.23 -26.63
C PRO A 314 29.32 28.12 -27.73
N GLY A 315 28.51 27.05 -27.58
CA GLY A 315 28.21 26.10 -28.67
C GLY A 315 27.31 24.90 -28.29
N GLU A 316 25.99 25.13 -28.32
CA GLU A 316 24.86 24.25 -28.69
C GLU A 316 24.67 22.80 -28.14
N ASP A 317 23.54 22.67 -27.42
CA ASP A 317 22.43 21.68 -27.54
C ASP A 317 22.65 20.16 -27.40
N ASN A 318 22.15 19.60 -26.28
CA ASN A 318 20.89 18.82 -26.29
C ASN A 318 20.43 18.35 -24.88
N VAL A 319 19.39 19.04 -24.40
CA VAL A 319 18.20 18.60 -23.63
C VAL A 319 18.32 17.45 -22.61
N SER A 320 18.38 17.84 -21.32
CA SER A 320 18.09 17.00 -20.15
C SER A 320 16.66 17.24 -19.61
N TYR A 321 15.94 16.17 -19.25
CA TYR A 321 14.62 16.24 -18.62
C TYR A 321 14.71 16.72 -17.16
N GLU A 322 14.15 17.90 -16.87
CA GLU A 322 14.01 18.45 -15.52
C GLU A 322 12.77 17.94 -14.79
N ASN A 323 12.99 17.66 -13.51
CA ASN A 323 12.00 17.66 -12.44
C ASN A 323 11.42 19.07 -12.26
N THR A 324 10.11 19.20 -12.11
CA THR A 324 9.51 20.36 -11.42
C THR A 324 8.37 19.94 -10.51
N PHE A 325 8.68 19.86 -9.21
CA PHE A 325 7.75 20.27 -8.16
C PHE A 325 7.73 21.81 -8.17
N ARG A 326 6.55 22.43 -8.26
CA ARG A 326 6.37 23.85 -7.96
C ARG A 326 5.72 24.00 -6.59
N ASN A 327 6.48 24.62 -5.68
CA ASN A 327 5.97 25.30 -4.50
C ASN A 327 5.18 26.54 -4.92
N SER A 328 4.10 26.82 -4.20
CA SER A 328 3.51 28.15 -4.10
C SER A 328 3.52 28.57 -2.63
N THR A 329 4.31 29.59 -2.32
CA THR A 329 4.28 30.34 -1.04
C THR A 329 4.06 31.81 -1.34
N GLN A 330 3.04 32.40 -0.71
CA GLN A 330 2.94 33.73 -0.09
C GLN A 330 1.44 33.91 0.26
N SER A 331 1.02 34.38 1.43
CA SER A 331 1.52 35.52 2.19
C SER A 331 1.31 35.39 3.72
N VAL A 332 2.10 36.19 4.41
CA VAL A 332 2.29 36.38 5.86
C VAL A 332 1.10 37.09 6.52
N ASN A 333 0.80 36.72 7.78
CA ASN A 333 0.56 37.68 8.87
C ASN A 333 0.84 37.02 10.23
N ASN A 334 1.67 37.72 11.02
CA ASN A 334 2.09 37.39 12.39
C ASN A 334 0.92 37.52 13.38
N GLU A 335 0.96 36.73 14.47
CA GLU A 335 1.03 37.26 15.84
C GLU A 335 1.16 36.14 16.91
N SER A 336 2.21 36.29 17.73
CA SER A 336 2.19 36.15 19.20
C SER A 336 2.15 34.77 19.88
N ASN A 337 3.33 34.37 20.39
CA ASN A 337 3.51 33.50 21.56
C ASN A 337 2.96 34.17 22.84
N THR A 338 2.34 33.40 23.75
CA THR A 338 2.61 33.47 25.20
C THR A 338 2.10 32.25 25.97
N MET A 339 2.92 31.84 26.94
CA MET A 339 2.74 30.85 28.00
C MET A 339 1.42 30.95 28.79
N SER A 340 0.92 29.82 29.34
CA SER A 340 1.05 29.56 30.79
C SER A 340 0.61 28.15 31.21
N LYS A 341 1.39 27.62 32.15
CA LYS A 341 1.17 26.43 32.99
C LYS A 341 0.04 26.64 34.01
N ARG A 342 -0.33 25.50 34.64
CA ARG A 342 -1.01 25.29 35.94
C ARG A 342 -2.53 25.08 35.80
N LEU A 343 -3.19 24.11 36.47
CA LEU A 343 -2.91 23.40 37.71
C LEU A 343 -3.54 21.99 37.73
N SER A 344 -2.85 21.12 38.44
CA SER A 344 -3.26 19.84 39.04
C SER A 344 -4.41 19.96 40.04
N GLY A 345 -5.12 18.85 40.31
CA GLY A 345 -5.54 18.53 41.69
C GLY A 345 -6.92 17.91 41.86
N TYR A 346 -6.94 16.57 42.00
CA TYR A 346 -7.76 15.73 42.88
C TYR A 346 -8.86 16.37 43.76
N GLY A 347 -10.01 15.67 43.86
CA GLY A 347 -10.64 15.44 45.17
C GLY A 347 -12.17 15.40 45.27
N SER A 348 -12.70 14.19 45.41
CA SER A 348 -13.81 13.76 46.31
C SER A 348 -15.25 14.32 46.17
N THR A 349 -16.14 13.40 45.78
CA THR A 349 -17.34 12.90 46.50
C THR A 349 -18.00 13.79 47.56
N ILE A 350 -19.33 14.01 47.44
CA ILE A 350 -20.34 13.69 48.47
C ILE A 350 -21.77 13.79 47.89
N LYS A 351 -22.59 12.83 48.32
CA LYS A 351 -24.02 12.59 48.06
C LYS A 351 -24.95 13.60 48.73
N ASN A 352 -26.16 13.70 48.17
CA ASN A 352 -27.51 13.73 48.79
C ASN A 352 -28.43 14.58 47.89
N SER A 353 -29.71 14.33 47.69
CA SER A 353 -30.70 13.33 48.14
C SER A 353 -32.01 13.78 47.47
N PHE A 354 -32.92 12.88 47.11
CA PHE A 354 -34.34 12.88 47.50
C PHE A 354 -35.16 11.91 46.63
N SER A 355 -35.80 10.99 47.34
CA SER A 355 -36.76 9.97 46.93
C SER A 355 -38.18 10.52 46.80
N TYR A 356 -39.01 9.88 45.96
CA TYR A 356 -40.42 9.46 46.20
C TYR A 356 -40.85 8.75 44.90
N GLY A 357 -41.05 7.42 44.86
CA GLY A 357 -42.26 6.69 45.28
C GLY A 357 -43.28 6.70 44.12
N GLY A 358 -43.89 5.64 43.61
CA GLY A 358 -43.91 4.19 43.85
C GLY A 358 -45.08 3.63 43.01
N ASN A 359 -45.05 2.31 42.70
CA ASN A 359 -46.18 1.43 42.34
C ASN A 359 -46.97 1.78 41.05
N ASN A 360 -47.59 0.89 40.26
CA ASN A 360 -47.93 -0.52 40.35
C ASN A 360 -48.38 -0.99 38.93
N GLU A 361 -48.35 -2.32 38.73
CA GLU A 361 -49.34 -3.14 37.99
C GLU A 361 -49.45 -3.07 36.45
N ASP A 362 -49.09 -4.20 35.84
CA ASP A 362 -49.97 -5.09 35.05
C ASP A 362 -51.22 -4.47 34.38
N ASP A 363 -51.26 -4.56 33.04
CA ASP A 363 -52.40 -5.10 32.29
C ASP A 363 -52.06 -5.24 30.77
N GLU A 364 -52.50 -6.39 30.23
CA GLU A 364 -52.74 -6.81 28.83
C GLU A 364 -51.60 -6.94 27.79
#